data_AF-A0A353J8I8-F1
#
_entry.id   AF-A0A353J8I8-F1
#
_cell.length_a   1.000
_cell.length_b   1.000
_cell.length_c   1.000
_cell.angle_alpha   90.00
_cell.angle_beta   90.00
_cell.angle_gamma   90.00
#
_symmetry.space_group_name_H-M   'P 1'
#
loop_
_entity.id
_entity.type
_entity.pdbx_description
1 polymer ?
#
loop_
_entity_poly.entity_id
_entity_poly.type
_entity_poly.pdbx_seq_one_letter_code
_entity_poly.pdbx_strand_id
1 'polypeptide(L)'
;MIFYIFLFAIYICIALKKTTKHDIKVGIISLVCLCFFSAFRGETVGTDTVSYLDLAVKDIDVSEMLRRPEFIYYSLANFLLIKGLSMRYLILFFSVVTFAFLYLSAKRTNASITLVSFVFLLLFYFYSFNIARQIAAVSIILYGYTFINENSLRKRCNFFLLVSLATLFHASSMLAIIAYFFRKVSLPSRMLFGIACVLFLVNIISPFNIMVLFENLFSDSFYASKYASEANIYERSGFGILVDVINIMIMLFVFLLQTKGRKTEFNDNLFLFSVLSTMLSTSLNSNVGRVVFIFSIFQVLYLSDFFEKKDVFPTVKLIFVCWIVFNAFFDLYNASNGYGDIVPYIIDFNFK
;
A
#
# COMPACT_ATOMS: atom_id res chain seq x y z
N MET A 1 -9.95 19.31 -0.12
CA MET A 1 -8.63 19.87 0.25
C MET A 1 -8.52 20.22 1.74
N ILE A 2 -9.38 21.10 2.30
CA ILE A 2 -9.35 21.49 3.73
C ILE A 2 -9.38 20.27 4.68
N PHE A 3 -10.24 19.30 4.39
CA PHE A 3 -10.32 18.03 5.14
C PHE A 3 -8.97 17.32 5.27
N TYR A 4 -8.24 17.14 4.17
CA TYR A 4 -6.95 16.44 4.16
C TYR A 4 -5.85 17.23 4.86
N ILE A 5 -5.84 18.57 4.73
CA ILE A 5 -4.92 19.45 5.47
C ILE A 5 -5.13 19.25 6.98
N PHE A 6 -6.40 19.27 7.41
CA PHE A 6 -6.75 19.06 8.82
C PHE A 6 -6.34 17.68 9.32
N LEU A 7 -6.59 16.63 8.52
CA LEU A 7 -6.18 15.25 8.84
C LEU A 7 -4.65 15.15 9.01
N PHE A 8 -3.88 15.70 8.07
CA PHE A 8 -2.42 15.72 8.16
C PHE A 8 -1.91 16.51 9.36
N ALA A 9 -2.50 17.69 9.64
CA ALA A 9 -2.11 18.51 10.79
C ALA A 9 -2.32 17.77 12.12
N ILE A 10 -3.48 17.12 12.30
CA ILE A 10 -3.75 16.29 13.48
C ILE A 10 -2.69 15.20 13.63
N TYR A 11 -2.40 14.49 12.54
CA TYR A 11 -1.45 13.38 12.55
C TYR A 11 -0.01 13.81 12.82
N ILE A 12 0.41 14.96 12.27
CA ILE A 12 1.72 15.57 12.58
C ILE A 12 1.77 15.93 14.07
N CYS A 13 0.73 16.59 14.61
CA CYS A 13 0.68 16.93 16.03
C CYS A 13 0.73 15.69 16.93
N ILE A 14 0.01 14.62 16.56
CA ILE A 14 0.01 13.34 17.27
C ILE A 14 1.39 12.66 17.18
N ALA A 15 2.05 12.68 16.02
CA ALA A 15 3.36 12.09 15.81
C ALA A 15 4.49 12.85 16.52
N LEU A 16 4.40 14.19 16.58
CA LEU A 16 5.36 15.06 17.27
C LEU A 16 5.25 14.98 18.79
N LYS A 17 4.03 14.76 19.31
CA LYS A 17 3.86 14.42 20.72
C LYS A 17 4.58 13.08 20.92
N LYS A 18 5.58 13.01 21.80
CA LYS A 18 6.35 11.78 22.09
C LYS A 18 5.40 10.63 22.40
N THR A 19 5.03 9.89 21.37
CA THR A 19 4.14 8.73 21.46
C THR A 19 4.98 7.62 22.07
N THR A 20 4.83 7.45 23.38
CA THR A 20 5.35 6.25 24.03
C THR A 20 4.51 5.05 23.56
N LYS A 21 5.05 3.82 23.68
CA LYS A 21 4.30 2.56 23.46
C LYS A 21 2.93 2.48 24.15
N HIS A 22 2.65 3.39 25.09
CA HIS A 22 1.47 3.39 25.94
C HIS A 22 0.28 4.20 25.42
N ASP A 23 0.39 4.97 24.32
CA ASP A 23 -0.75 5.72 23.80
C ASP A 23 -1.62 4.93 22.81
N ILE A 24 -1.95 3.70 23.21
CA ILE A 24 -2.81 2.78 22.45
C ILE A 24 -4.18 3.40 22.13
N LYS A 25 -4.68 4.27 23.01
CA LYS A 25 -5.97 4.95 22.82
C LYS A 25 -5.90 5.91 21.65
N VAL A 26 -4.88 6.78 21.60
CA VAL A 26 -4.68 7.69 20.48
C VAL A 26 -4.47 6.91 19.19
N GLY A 27 -3.66 5.85 19.20
CA GLY A 27 -3.46 5.01 18.01
C GLY A 27 -4.74 4.35 17.48
N ILE A 28 -5.60 3.85 18.36
CA ILE A 28 -6.90 3.28 17.98
C ILE A 28 -7.82 4.37 17.42
N ILE A 29 -7.90 5.53 18.08
CA ILE A 29 -8.72 6.67 17.60
C ILE A 29 -8.26 7.10 16.21
N SER A 30 -6.94 7.19 16.00
CA SER A 30 -6.32 7.47 14.71
C SER A 30 -6.75 6.47 13.63
N LEU A 31 -6.59 5.16 13.88
CA LEU A 31 -7.03 4.13 12.92
C LEU A 31 -8.54 4.17 12.64
N VAL A 32 -9.36 4.36 13.67
CA VAL A 32 -10.82 4.47 13.52
C VAL A 32 -11.19 5.70 12.69
N CYS A 33 -10.49 6.81 12.89
CA CYS A 33 -10.66 8.03 12.10
C CYS A 33 -10.37 7.78 10.61
N LEU A 34 -9.22 7.16 10.28
CA LEU A 34 -8.91 6.80 8.89
C LEU A 34 -9.91 5.80 8.31
N CYS A 35 -10.33 4.81 9.11
CA CYS A 35 -11.34 3.84 8.68
C CYS A 35 -12.67 4.51 8.37
N PHE A 36 -13.10 5.45 9.22
CA PHE A 36 -14.35 6.17 9.04
C PHE A 36 -14.35 6.95 7.73
N PHE A 37 -13.32 7.75 7.46
CA PHE A 37 -13.27 8.51 6.22
C PHE A 37 -13.02 7.65 4.97
N SER A 38 -12.29 6.55 5.09
CA SER A 38 -12.17 5.60 3.99
C SER A 38 -13.52 4.93 3.65
N ALA A 39 -14.29 4.56 4.67
CA ALA A 39 -15.53 3.78 4.55
C ALA A 39 -16.76 4.59 4.15
N PHE A 40 -16.91 5.79 4.69
CA PHE A 40 -18.09 6.65 4.51
C PHE A 40 -17.89 7.73 3.45
N ARG A 41 -16.97 7.49 2.51
CA ARG A 41 -16.75 8.38 1.37
C ARG A 41 -17.92 8.33 0.40
N GLY A 42 -18.22 9.45 -0.26
CA GLY A 42 -19.24 9.48 -1.33
C GLY A 42 -18.75 8.85 -2.64
N GLU A 43 -19.69 8.69 -3.56
CA GLU A 43 -19.53 7.90 -4.81
C GLU A 43 -18.50 8.50 -5.77
N THR A 44 -18.32 9.82 -5.71
CA THR A 44 -17.35 10.55 -6.53
C THR A 44 -15.95 10.55 -5.92
N VAL A 45 -15.74 9.95 -4.74
CA VAL A 45 -14.44 9.96 -4.04
C VAL A 45 -13.67 8.68 -4.37
N GLY A 46 -12.66 8.80 -5.23
CA GLY A 46 -11.86 7.69 -5.72
C GLY A 46 -12.34 7.21 -7.08
N THR A 47 -11.42 7.11 -8.04
CA THR A 47 -11.68 6.73 -9.43
C THR A 47 -12.37 5.37 -9.55
N ASP A 48 -11.93 4.36 -8.80
CA ASP A 48 -12.55 3.02 -8.89
C ASP A 48 -13.84 2.92 -8.04
N THR A 49 -14.21 3.94 -7.26
CA THR A 49 -15.42 3.91 -6.42
C THR A 49 -16.67 3.72 -7.28
N VAL A 50 -16.76 4.44 -8.39
CA VAL A 50 -17.87 4.31 -9.35
C VAL A 50 -17.96 2.87 -9.89
N SER A 51 -16.81 2.26 -10.22
CA SER A 51 -16.78 0.87 -10.71
C SER A 51 -17.29 -0.15 -9.69
N TYR A 52 -17.07 0.08 -8.39
CA TYR A 52 -17.62 -0.79 -7.34
C TYR A 52 -19.14 -0.64 -7.21
N LEU A 53 -19.67 0.56 -7.44
CA LEU A 53 -21.10 0.85 -7.33
C LEU A 53 -21.88 0.41 -8.57
N ASP A 54 -21.30 0.58 -9.77
CA ASP A 54 -21.90 0.20 -11.06
C ASP A 54 -22.11 -1.31 -11.23
N LEU A 55 -21.41 -2.13 -10.45
CA LEU A 55 -21.65 -3.58 -10.41
C LEU A 55 -23.07 -3.93 -9.95
N ALA A 56 -23.77 -3.01 -9.27
CA ALA A 56 -25.18 -3.18 -8.95
C ALA A 56 -26.06 -3.34 -10.21
N VAL A 57 -25.58 -2.91 -11.37
CA VAL A 57 -26.32 -2.88 -12.63
C VAL A 57 -26.05 -4.12 -13.50
N LYS A 58 -25.04 -4.94 -13.15
CA LYS A 58 -24.64 -6.11 -13.96
C LYS A 58 -25.04 -7.39 -13.26
N ASP A 59 -25.85 -8.22 -13.92
CA ASP A 59 -26.11 -9.59 -13.48
C ASP A 59 -24.78 -10.36 -13.41
N ILE A 60 -24.42 -10.82 -12.22
CA ILE A 60 -23.21 -11.62 -11.99
C ILE A 60 -23.58 -13.10 -12.13
N ASP A 61 -23.11 -13.77 -13.19
CA ASP A 61 -23.25 -15.22 -13.30
C ASP A 61 -22.42 -15.93 -12.22
N VAL A 62 -23.10 -16.70 -11.36
CA VAL A 62 -22.50 -17.50 -10.28
C VAL A 62 -21.42 -18.46 -10.80
N SER A 63 -21.61 -19.01 -12.00
CA SER A 63 -20.66 -19.96 -12.61
C SER A 63 -19.34 -19.29 -13.00
N GLU A 64 -19.42 -18.05 -13.49
CA GLU A 64 -18.26 -17.22 -13.83
C GLU A 64 -17.57 -16.74 -12.54
N MET A 65 -18.36 -16.41 -11.53
CA MET A 65 -17.92 -15.96 -10.22
C MET A 65 -16.95 -16.96 -9.56
N LEU A 66 -17.31 -18.24 -9.58
CA LEU A 66 -16.52 -19.34 -8.99
C LEU A 66 -15.18 -19.57 -9.71
N ARG A 67 -15.05 -19.11 -10.96
CA ARG A 67 -13.82 -19.23 -11.75
C ARG A 67 -12.87 -18.05 -11.56
N ARG A 68 -13.32 -16.96 -10.94
CA ARG A 68 -12.49 -15.78 -10.71
C ARG A 68 -11.70 -15.91 -9.41
N PRO A 69 -10.39 -15.60 -9.42
CA PRO A 69 -9.55 -15.69 -8.21
C PRO A 69 -10.02 -14.77 -7.08
N GLU A 70 -10.73 -13.69 -7.41
CA GLU A 70 -11.17 -12.63 -6.49
C GLU A 70 -12.55 -12.97 -5.86
N PHE A 71 -12.70 -14.20 -5.40
CA PHE A 71 -13.97 -14.80 -4.99
C PHE A 71 -14.71 -14.01 -3.90
N ILE A 72 -14.00 -13.46 -2.89
CA ILE A 72 -14.63 -12.73 -1.79
C ILE A 72 -15.34 -11.48 -2.31
N TYR A 73 -14.72 -10.77 -3.24
CA TYR A 73 -15.28 -9.55 -3.81
C TYR A 73 -16.60 -9.83 -4.53
N TYR A 74 -16.58 -10.78 -5.47
CA TYR A 74 -17.78 -11.07 -6.24
C TYR A 74 -18.87 -11.73 -5.39
N SER A 75 -18.50 -12.60 -4.46
CA SER A 75 -19.47 -13.22 -3.54
C SER A 75 -20.17 -12.21 -2.65
N LEU A 76 -19.43 -11.24 -2.12
CA LEU A 76 -20.01 -10.18 -1.32
C LEU A 76 -20.88 -9.24 -2.17
N ALA A 77 -20.44 -8.89 -3.37
CA ALA A 77 -21.24 -8.07 -4.29
C ALA A 77 -22.57 -8.76 -4.65
N ASN A 78 -22.51 -10.04 -5.01
CA ASN A 78 -23.71 -10.84 -5.32
C ASN A 78 -24.63 -10.98 -4.09
N PHE A 79 -24.06 -11.18 -2.90
CA PHE A 79 -24.85 -11.22 -1.66
C PHE A 79 -25.60 -9.89 -1.42
N LEU A 80 -24.93 -8.75 -1.60
CA LEU A 80 -25.55 -7.43 -1.44
C LEU A 80 -26.67 -7.22 -2.46
N LEU A 81 -26.44 -7.59 -3.73
CA LEU A 81 -27.45 -7.55 -4.80
C LEU A 81 -28.70 -8.35 -4.47
N ILE A 82 -28.51 -9.63 -4.09
CA ILE A 82 -29.63 -10.53 -3.74
C ILE A 82 -30.42 -10.00 -2.54
N LYS A 83 -29.75 -9.29 -1.62
CA LYS A 83 -30.39 -8.67 -0.45
C LYS A 83 -30.95 -7.27 -0.72
N GLY A 84 -30.79 -6.73 -1.92
CA GLY A 84 -31.17 -5.35 -2.24
C GLY A 84 -30.45 -4.32 -1.37
N LEU A 85 -29.22 -4.62 -0.94
CA LEU A 85 -28.40 -3.74 -0.11
C LEU A 85 -27.47 -2.90 -1.00
N SER A 86 -27.15 -1.70 -0.54
CA SER A 86 -26.23 -0.80 -1.24
C SER A 86 -24.83 -1.40 -1.43
N MET A 87 -24.24 -1.24 -2.63
CA MET A 87 -22.86 -1.66 -2.90
C MET A 87 -21.82 -0.91 -2.07
N ARG A 88 -22.20 0.17 -1.38
CA ARG A 88 -21.34 0.88 -0.42
C ARG A 88 -20.90 0.02 0.75
N TYR A 89 -21.66 -1.03 1.07
CA TYR A 89 -21.23 -2.04 2.04
C TYR A 89 -19.93 -2.75 1.61
N LEU A 90 -19.62 -2.85 0.29
CA LEU A 90 -18.32 -3.33 -0.18
C LEU A 90 -17.18 -2.41 0.25
N ILE A 91 -17.36 -1.10 0.07
CA ILE A 91 -16.36 -0.09 0.43
C ILE A 91 -16.12 -0.13 1.93
N LEU A 92 -17.19 -0.11 2.73
CA LEU A 92 -17.11 -0.25 4.18
C LEU A 92 -16.38 -1.53 4.58
N PHE A 93 -16.70 -2.67 3.97
CA PHE A 93 -16.05 -3.94 4.24
C PHE A 93 -14.53 -3.89 3.96
N PHE A 94 -14.13 -3.38 2.79
CA PHE A 94 -12.70 -3.28 2.45
C PHE A 94 -11.94 -2.30 3.35
N SER A 95 -12.55 -1.18 3.73
CA SER A 95 -11.97 -0.26 4.70
C SER A 95 -11.78 -0.95 6.05
N VAL A 96 -12.81 -1.60 6.59
CA VAL A 96 -12.72 -2.32 7.88
C VAL A 96 -11.63 -3.38 7.85
N VAL A 97 -11.57 -4.20 6.79
CA VAL A 97 -10.53 -5.22 6.61
C VAL A 97 -9.14 -4.55 6.62
N THR A 98 -8.95 -3.49 5.84
CA THR A 98 -7.68 -2.75 5.76
C THR A 98 -7.20 -2.33 7.14
N PHE A 99 -8.02 -1.60 7.89
CA PHE A 99 -7.60 -1.03 9.17
C PHE A 99 -7.54 -2.08 10.29
N ALA A 100 -8.34 -3.15 10.22
CA ALA A 100 -8.24 -4.28 11.14
C ALA A 100 -6.87 -4.99 10.99
N PHE A 101 -6.44 -5.28 9.76
CA PHE A 101 -5.16 -5.94 9.54
C PHE A 101 -3.94 -5.03 9.78
N LEU A 102 -4.07 -3.71 9.61
CA LEU A 102 -3.07 -2.75 10.09
C LEU A 102 -2.92 -2.81 11.62
N TYR A 103 -4.03 -2.79 12.36
CA TYR A 103 -4.02 -2.93 13.81
C TYR A 103 -3.40 -4.26 14.25
N LEU A 104 -3.82 -5.38 13.64
CA LEU A 104 -3.29 -6.71 13.95
C LEU A 104 -1.77 -6.79 13.68
N SER A 105 -1.31 -6.18 12.58
CA SER A 105 0.12 -6.10 12.24
C SER A 105 0.91 -5.34 13.30
N ALA A 106 0.45 -4.13 13.67
CA ALA A 106 1.07 -3.32 14.70
C ALA A 106 1.13 -4.04 16.05
N LYS A 107 0.02 -4.66 16.46
CA LYS A 107 -0.05 -5.46 17.68
C LYS A 107 0.91 -6.63 17.68
N ARG A 108 1.01 -7.35 16.56
CA ARG A 108 1.83 -8.55 16.44
C ARG A 108 3.33 -8.26 16.52
N THR A 109 3.75 -7.12 15.97
CA THR A 109 5.15 -6.65 15.99
C THR A 109 5.48 -5.76 17.18
N ASN A 110 4.51 -5.45 18.05
CA ASN A 110 4.63 -4.46 19.12
C ASN A 110 5.05 -3.06 18.64
N ALA A 111 4.69 -2.72 17.39
CA ALA A 111 4.91 -1.38 16.84
C ALA A 111 3.86 -0.40 17.38
N SER A 112 4.24 0.88 17.52
CA SER A 112 3.29 1.95 17.82
C SER A 112 2.17 2.01 16.78
N ILE A 113 0.93 1.74 17.19
CA ILE A 113 -0.26 1.81 16.33
C ILE A 113 -0.39 3.22 15.72
N THR A 114 -0.06 4.24 16.50
CA THR A 114 -0.06 5.63 16.04
C THR A 114 0.91 5.83 14.88
N LEU A 115 2.16 5.37 15.01
CA LEU A 115 3.15 5.47 13.94
C LEU A 115 2.75 4.62 12.72
N VAL A 116 2.22 3.41 12.93
CA VAL A 116 1.73 2.56 11.83
C VAL A 116 0.62 3.26 11.05
N SER A 117 -0.37 3.84 11.74
CA SER A 117 -1.46 4.58 11.11
C SER A 117 -0.97 5.83 10.38
N PHE A 118 0.05 6.50 10.91
CA PHE A 118 0.63 7.69 10.31
C PHE A 118 1.46 7.39 9.07
N VAL A 119 2.32 6.37 9.12
CA VAL A 119 3.09 5.94 7.94
C VAL A 119 2.14 5.40 6.86
N PHE A 120 1.07 4.70 7.25
CA PHE A 120 0.02 4.30 6.31
C PHE A 120 -0.68 5.51 5.67
N LEU A 121 -0.99 6.55 6.45
CA LEU A 121 -1.54 7.82 5.93
C LEU A 121 -0.65 8.40 4.83
N LEU A 122 0.67 8.44 5.05
CA LEU A 122 1.63 9.03 4.14
C LEU A 122 1.87 8.22 2.86
N LEU A 123 1.76 6.88 2.93
CA LEU A 123 2.21 6.02 1.83
C LEU A 123 1.06 5.36 1.05
N PHE A 124 -0.06 5.05 1.72
CA PHE A 124 -1.09 4.16 1.16
C PHE A 124 -2.52 4.66 1.30
N TYR A 125 -2.79 5.65 2.16
CA TYR A 125 -4.15 6.04 2.48
C TYR A 125 -4.90 6.65 1.28
N PHE A 126 -4.25 7.50 0.49
CA PHE A 126 -4.87 8.03 -0.73
C PHE A 126 -5.13 6.95 -1.78
N TYR A 127 -4.25 5.96 -1.89
CA TYR A 127 -4.50 4.79 -2.73
C TYR A 127 -5.69 3.97 -2.25
N SER A 128 -5.98 3.93 -0.94
CA SER A 128 -7.12 3.19 -0.38
C SER A 128 -8.50 3.71 -0.84
N PHE A 129 -8.58 4.97 -1.33
CA PHE A 129 -9.80 5.50 -1.94
C PHE A 129 -10.04 4.95 -3.34
N ASN A 130 -8.98 4.66 -4.07
CA ASN A 130 -9.04 4.17 -5.43
C ASN A 130 -9.09 2.65 -5.44
N ILE A 131 -8.04 2.01 -4.95
CA ILE A 131 -7.85 0.56 -5.04
C ILE A 131 -8.19 -0.15 -3.73
N ALA A 132 -9.35 0.18 -3.14
CA ALA A 132 -9.75 -0.28 -1.80
C ALA A 132 -9.63 -1.80 -1.59
N ARG A 133 -10.09 -2.59 -2.57
CA ARG A 133 -10.00 -4.06 -2.54
C ARG A 133 -8.56 -4.57 -2.51
N GLN A 134 -7.69 -3.97 -3.33
CA GLN A 134 -6.28 -4.34 -3.38
C GLN A 134 -5.56 -3.93 -2.09
N ILE A 135 -5.85 -2.74 -1.54
CA ILE A 135 -5.27 -2.29 -0.27
C ILE A 135 -5.73 -3.18 0.89
N ALA A 136 -6.98 -3.65 0.89
CA ALA A 136 -7.45 -4.65 1.84
C ALA A 136 -6.63 -5.95 1.73
N ALA A 137 -6.44 -6.49 0.53
CA ALA A 137 -5.60 -7.67 0.31
C ALA A 137 -4.15 -7.46 0.77
N VAL A 138 -3.57 -6.31 0.43
CA VAL A 138 -2.19 -5.93 0.78
C VAL A 138 -2.02 -5.76 2.30
N SER A 139 -3.04 -5.28 3.02
CA SER A 139 -3.01 -5.21 4.49
C SER A 139 -3.01 -6.60 5.14
N ILE A 140 -3.72 -7.58 4.57
CA ILE A 140 -3.68 -8.99 4.99
C ILE A 140 -2.27 -9.54 4.79
N ILE A 141 -1.63 -9.22 3.66
CA ILE A 141 -0.24 -9.60 3.38
C ILE A 141 0.73 -8.98 4.40
N LEU A 142 0.55 -7.70 4.76
CA LEU A 142 1.36 -7.06 5.80
C LEU A 142 1.32 -7.86 7.11
N TYR A 143 0.14 -8.30 7.51
CA TYR A 143 -0.02 -9.17 8.68
C TYR A 143 0.64 -10.53 8.47
N GLY A 144 0.52 -11.10 7.27
CA GLY A 144 1.22 -12.33 6.87
C GLY A 144 2.74 -12.26 7.03
N TYR A 145 3.35 -11.14 6.65
CA TYR A 145 4.81 -10.94 6.75
C TYR A 145 5.32 -11.06 8.19
N THR A 146 4.48 -10.75 9.18
CA THR A 146 4.86 -10.89 10.60
C THR A 146 5.11 -12.34 11.04
N PHE A 147 4.74 -13.33 10.23
CA PHE A 147 4.93 -14.75 10.52
C PHE A 147 6.07 -15.44 9.73
N ILE A 148 6.60 -14.81 8.67
CA ILE A 148 7.54 -15.46 7.74
C ILE A 148 8.83 -15.92 8.43
N ASN A 149 9.42 -15.06 9.26
CA ASN A 149 10.74 -15.32 9.85
C ASN A 149 10.69 -16.29 11.04
N GLU A 150 9.51 -16.80 11.40
CA GLU A 150 9.37 -17.65 12.58
C GLU A 150 9.74 -19.11 12.27
N ASN A 151 10.37 -19.79 13.24
CA ASN A 151 10.85 -21.17 13.05
C ASN A 151 9.72 -22.21 13.03
N SER A 152 8.60 -21.92 13.71
CA SER A 152 7.45 -22.82 13.81
C SER A 152 6.79 -23.05 12.45
N LEU A 153 6.55 -24.33 12.10
CA LEU A 153 5.80 -24.72 10.90
C LEU A 153 4.41 -24.08 10.88
N ARG A 154 3.70 -24.08 12.03
CA ARG A 154 2.38 -23.46 12.17
C ARG A 154 2.36 -22.01 11.73
N LYS A 155 3.40 -21.25 12.08
CA LYS A 155 3.48 -19.82 11.77
C LYS A 155 3.78 -19.58 10.29
N ARG A 156 4.63 -20.44 9.69
CA ARG A 156 4.82 -20.44 8.23
C ARG A 156 3.52 -20.79 7.49
N CYS A 157 2.75 -21.76 7.99
CA CYS A 157 1.42 -22.06 7.44
C CYS A 157 0.48 -20.85 7.56
N ASN A 158 0.49 -20.11 8.67
CA ASN A 158 -0.30 -18.89 8.79
C ASN A 158 0.03 -17.86 7.71
N PHE A 159 1.31 -17.70 7.33
CA PHE A 159 1.69 -16.84 6.20
C PHE A 159 1.01 -17.29 4.90
N PHE A 160 1.14 -18.57 4.53
CA PHE A 160 0.52 -19.07 3.29
C PHE A 160 -1.01 -18.98 3.32
N LEU A 161 -1.65 -19.26 4.47
CA LEU A 161 -3.10 -19.09 4.63
C LEU A 161 -3.52 -17.62 4.44
N LEU A 162 -2.74 -16.68 4.97
CA LEU A 162 -3.00 -15.24 4.79
C LEU A 162 -2.77 -14.80 3.34
N VAL A 163 -1.77 -15.36 2.64
CA VAL A 163 -1.59 -15.12 1.20
C VAL A 163 -2.79 -15.65 0.42
N SER A 164 -3.20 -16.89 0.66
CA SER A 164 -4.38 -17.47 0.01
C SER A 164 -5.63 -16.65 0.28
N LEU A 165 -5.85 -16.22 1.53
CA LEU A 165 -6.95 -15.34 1.88
C LEU A 165 -6.87 -14.01 1.12
N ALA A 166 -5.70 -13.36 1.06
CA ALA A 166 -5.50 -12.12 0.32
C ALA A 166 -5.75 -12.30 -1.19
N THR A 167 -5.37 -13.44 -1.78
CA THR A 167 -5.65 -13.77 -3.18
C THR A 167 -7.16 -13.77 -3.47
N LEU A 168 -7.99 -14.19 -2.51
CA LEU A 168 -9.46 -14.15 -2.66
C LEU A 168 -10.03 -12.73 -2.71
N PHE A 169 -9.29 -11.72 -2.22
CA PHE A 169 -9.62 -10.31 -2.41
C PHE A 169 -9.04 -9.79 -3.73
N HIS A 170 -7.78 -10.12 -4.02
CA HIS A 170 -7.10 -9.66 -5.22
C HIS A 170 -6.00 -10.63 -5.66
N ALA A 171 -6.09 -11.10 -6.91
CA ALA A 171 -5.29 -12.22 -7.41
C ALA A 171 -3.76 -11.98 -7.30
N SER A 172 -3.32 -10.75 -7.54
CA SER A 172 -1.89 -10.40 -7.53
C SER A 172 -1.22 -10.69 -6.19
N SER A 173 -1.97 -10.72 -5.07
CA SER A 173 -1.44 -11.04 -3.74
C SER A 173 -0.73 -12.39 -3.65
N MET A 174 -0.97 -13.31 -4.58
CA MET A 174 -0.22 -14.58 -4.68
C MET A 174 1.30 -14.34 -4.82
N LEU A 175 1.72 -13.23 -5.43
CA LEU A 175 3.13 -12.87 -5.59
C LEU A 175 3.84 -12.62 -4.26
N ALA A 176 3.11 -12.42 -3.16
CA ALA A 176 3.69 -12.32 -1.82
C ALA A 176 4.49 -13.58 -1.44
N ILE A 177 4.21 -14.74 -2.03
CA ILE A 177 4.99 -15.98 -1.82
C ILE A 177 6.47 -15.76 -2.13
N ILE A 178 6.81 -14.88 -3.07
CA ILE A 178 8.21 -14.54 -3.40
C ILE A 178 8.95 -14.05 -2.14
N ALA A 179 8.27 -13.33 -1.24
CA ALA A 179 8.86 -12.82 -0.01
C ALA A 179 9.35 -13.93 0.93
N TYR A 180 8.76 -15.12 0.88
CA TYR A 180 9.18 -16.26 1.69
C TYR A 180 10.63 -16.68 1.38
N PHE A 181 11.06 -16.57 0.12
CA PHE A 181 12.39 -16.95 -0.30
C PHE A 181 13.48 -15.98 0.18
N PHE A 182 13.12 -14.71 0.46
CA PHE A 182 14.07 -13.72 1.00
C PHE A 182 14.50 -14.02 2.44
N ARG A 183 13.81 -14.92 3.15
CA ARG A 183 14.19 -15.34 4.51
C ARG A 183 15.64 -15.85 4.61
N LYS A 184 16.14 -16.50 3.57
CA LYS A 184 17.48 -17.12 3.57
C LYS A 184 18.55 -16.27 2.89
N VAL A 185 18.16 -15.15 2.29
CA VAL A 185 19.07 -14.28 1.56
C VAL A 185 19.73 -13.34 2.55
N SER A 186 21.06 -13.33 2.64
CA SER A 186 21.82 -12.33 3.39
C SER A 186 22.82 -11.67 2.45
N LEU A 187 22.50 -10.47 1.97
CA LEU A 187 23.38 -9.74 1.05
C LEU A 187 24.12 -8.63 1.80
N PRO A 188 25.42 -8.42 1.51
CA PRO A 188 26.15 -7.30 2.08
C PRO A 188 25.56 -5.98 1.56
N SER A 189 25.45 -4.96 2.43
CA SER A 189 24.81 -3.68 2.11
C SER A 189 25.42 -2.99 0.87
N ARG A 190 26.70 -3.24 0.56
CA ARG A 190 27.37 -2.72 -0.65
C ARG A 190 26.82 -3.31 -1.94
N MET A 191 26.54 -4.62 -1.95
CA MET A 191 25.96 -5.30 -3.11
C MET A 191 24.50 -4.86 -3.33
N LEU A 192 23.77 -4.72 -2.23
CA LEU A 192 22.41 -4.20 -2.22
C LEU A 192 22.32 -2.77 -2.76
N PHE A 193 23.25 -1.90 -2.37
CA PHE A 193 23.37 -0.55 -2.93
C PHE A 193 23.73 -0.58 -4.43
N GLY A 194 24.65 -1.45 -4.85
CA GLY A 194 24.96 -1.66 -6.27
C GLY A 194 23.75 -2.08 -7.09
N ILE A 195 22.94 -3.03 -6.59
CA ILE A 195 21.68 -3.44 -7.21
C ILE A 195 20.72 -2.24 -7.29
N ALA A 196 20.60 -1.45 -6.23
CA ALA A 196 19.76 -0.24 -6.23
C ALA A 196 20.19 0.75 -7.32
N CYS A 197 21.48 1.03 -7.44
CA CYS A 197 22.02 1.91 -8.49
C CYS A 197 21.76 1.37 -9.90
N VAL A 198 21.94 0.06 -10.13
CA VAL A 198 21.66 -0.56 -11.43
C VAL A 198 20.18 -0.45 -11.78
N LEU A 199 19.28 -0.81 -10.84
CA LEU A 199 17.84 -0.72 -11.07
C LEU A 199 17.38 0.74 -11.29
N PHE A 200 17.98 1.69 -10.60
CA PHE A 200 17.75 3.12 -10.84
C PHE A 200 18.13 3.53 -12.27
N LEU A 201 19.33 3.15 -12.72
CA LEU A 201 19.80 3.46 -14.07
C LEU A 201 18.93 2.80 -15.15
N VAL A 202 18.52 1.54 -14.94
CA VAL A 202 17.59 0.85 -15.84
C VAL A 202 16.25 1.59 -15.95
N ASN A 203 15.72 2.10 -14.83
CA ASN A 203 14.46 2.87 -14.83
C ASN A 203 14.56 4.22 -15.53
N ILE A 204 15.71 4.90 -15.46
CA ILE A 204 15.92 6.17 -16.16
C ILE A 204 16.14 5.93 -17.65
N ILE A 205 16.91 4.90 -18.01
CA ILE A 205 17.38 4.67 -19.38
C ILE A 205 16.35 3.89 -20.21
N SER A 206 15.53 3.05 -19.58
CA SER A 206 14.67 2.09 -20.29
C SER A 206 13.22 1.96 -19.79
N PRO A 207 12.46 3.07 -19.57
CA PRO A 207 11.01 2.95 -19.35
C PRO A 207 10.31 2.19 -20.49
N PHE A 208 10.72 2.46 -21.73
CA PHE A 208 10.02 2.02 -22.93
C PHE A 208 10.17 0.53 -23.24
N ASN A 209 11.34 -0.07 -22.96
CA ASN A 209 11.59 -1.47 -23.34
C ASN A 209 10.99 -2.48 -22.35
N ILE A 210 10.86 -2.12 -21.07
CA ILE A 210 10.26 -3.01 -20.06
C ILE A 210 8.75 -3.15 -20.30
N MET A 211 8.07 -2.06 -20.66
CA MET A 211 6.63 -2.08 -20.95
C MET A 211 6.32 -2.98 -22.15
N VAL A 212 7.09 -2.86 -23.24
CA VAL A 212 6.99 -3.74 -24.42
C VAL A 212 7.25 -5.21 -24.05
N LEU A 213 8.18 -5.48 -23.15
CA LEU A 213 8.49 -6.86 -22.71
C LEU A 213 7.36 -7.46 -21.87
N PHE A 214 6.73 -6.67 -21.00
CA PHE A 214 5.53 -7.08 -20.24
C PHE A 214 4.32 -7.26 -21.16
N GLU A 215 4.07 -6.34 -22.08
CA GLU A 215 2.99 -6.46 -23.08
C GLU A 215 3.12 -7.75 -23.89
N ASN A 216 4.33 -8.10 -24.31
CA ASN A 216 4.59 -9.34 -25.05
C ASN A 216 4.48 -10.61 -24.19
N LEU A 217 4.74 -10.55 -22.89
CA LEU A 217 4.61 -11.69 -21.97
C LEU A 217 3.15 -11.94 -21.56
N PHE A 218 2.31 -10.91 -21.60
CA PHE A 218 0.90 -10.98 -21.17
C PHE A 218 -0.11 -10.76 -22.31
N SER A 219 0.35 -10.70 -23.56
CA SER A 219 -0.43 -10.39 -24.77
C SER A 219 -1.67 -11.26 -24.96
N ASP A 220 -1.61 -12.54 -24.55
CA ASP A 220 -2.73 -13.49 -24.64
C ASP A 220 -3.70 -13.43 -23.44
N SER A 221 -3.46 -12.54 -22.48
CA SER A 221 -4.33 -12.40 -21.30
C SER A 221 -5.41 -11.34 -21.52
N PHE A 222 -6.60 -11.57 -20.96
CA PHE A 222 -7.70 -10.59 -20.87
C PHE A 222 -7.26 -9.20 -20.35
N TYR A 223 -6.13 -9.14 -19.64
CA TYR A 223 -5.55 -7.92 -19.10
C TYR A 223 -4.80 -7.10 -20.17
N ALA A 224 -4.14 -7.71 -21.15
CA ALA A 224 -3.35 -6.97 -22.15
C ALA A 224 -4.20 -6.07 -23.04
N SER A 225 -5.39 -6.52 -23.47
CA SER A 225 -6.28 -5.71 -24.32
C SER A 225 -6.85 -4.48 -23.60
N LYS A 226 -7.15 -4.59 -22.29
CA LYS A 226 -7.62 -3.46 -21.47
C LYS A 226 -6.48 -2.48 -21.16
N TYR A 227 -5.26 -2.97 -20.95
CA TYR A 227 -4.13 -2.12 -20.57
C TYR A 227 -3.42 -1.47 -21.76
N ALA A 228 -3.39 -2.10 -22.95
CA ALA A 228 -2.80 -1.52 -24.15
C ALA A 228 -3.52 -0.25 -24.63
N SER A 229 -4.85 -0.15 -24.44
CA SER A 229 -5.62 1.06 -24.77
C SER A 229 -5.40 2.22 -23.79
N GLU A 230 -5.05 1.93 -22.53
CA GLU A 230 -4.79 2.92 -21.48
C GLU A 230 -3.32 3.37 -21.43
N ALA A 231 -2.40 2.58 -21.99
CA ALA A 231 -0.96 2.82 -21.95
C ALA A 231 -0.50 4.09 -22.68
N ASN A 232 -1.26 4.55 -23.68
CA ASN A 232 -0.95 5.77 -24.44
C ASN A 232 -1.45 7.09 -23.79
N ILE A 233 -2.14 7.03 -22.65
CA ILE A 233 -2.96 8.17 -22.16
C ILE A 233 -2.39 8.82 -20.88
N TYR A 234 -1.48 8.16 -20.15
CA TYR A 234 -0.98 8.69 -18.87
C TYR A 234 0.54 8.75 -18.82
N GLU A 235 1.14 9.74 -19.50
CA GLU A 235 2.53 10.11 -19.24
C GLU A 235 2.64 10.62 -17.80
N ARG A 236 3.46 9.93 -17.00
CA ARG A 236 3.77 10.35 -15.64
C ARG A 236 4.56 11.66 -15.69
N SER A 237 4.11 12.67 -14.95
CA SER A 237 4.82 13.96 -14.94
C SER A 237 6.26 13.79 -14.41
N GLY A 238 7.21 14.51 -14.99
CA GLY A 238 8.60 14.51 -14.51
C GLY A 238 8.72 14.91 -13.03
N PHE A 239 7.81 15.76 -12.54
CA PHE A 239 7.69 16.11 -11.13
C PHE A 239 7.27 14.92 -10.26
N GLY A 240 6.34 14.09 -10.72
CA GLY A 240 5.95 12.85 -10.03
C GLY A 240 7.09 11.83 -9.94
N ILE A 241 7.92 11.75 -10.99
CA ILE A 241 9.14 10.92 -10.96
C ILE A 241 10.14 11.46 -9.94
N LEU A 242 10.37 12.78 -9.90
CA LEU A 242 11.28 13.40 -8.94
C LEU A 242 10.87 13.09 -7.49
N VAL A 243 9.56 13.15 -7.19
CA VAL A 243 9.02 12.84 -5.86
C VAL A 243 9.30 11.39 -5.48
N ASP A 244 9.03 10.44 -6.38
CA ASP A 244 9.37 9.02 -6.17
C ASP A 244 10.86 8.84 -5.87
N VAL A 245 11.73 9.48 -6.65
CA VAL A 245 13.18 9.40 -6.45
C VAL A 245 13.57 9.93 -5.07
N ILE A 246 13.02 11.06 -4.64
CA ILE A 246 13.27 11.61 -3.30
C ILE A 246 12.82 10.61 -2.22
N ASN A 247 11.63 10.01 -2.37
CA ASN A 247 11.10 9.02 -1.45
C ASN A 247 12.00 7.78 -1.36
N ILE A 248 12.44 7.27 -2.50
CA ILE A 248 13.37 6.15 -2.61
C ILE A 248 14.70 6.48 -1.91
N MET A 249 15.28 7.65 -2.19
CA MET A 249 16.56 8.07 -1.60
C MET A 249 16.48 8.16 -0.07
N ILE A 250 15.37 8.66 0.45
CA ILE A 250 15.13 8.75 1.90
C ILE A 250 14.95 7.34 2.51
N MET A 251 14.22 6.45 1.84
CA MET A 251 14.08 5.06 2.29
C MET A 251 15.42 4.31 2.26
N LEU A 252 16.25 4.50 1.24
CA LEU A 252 17.61 3.95 1.18
C LEU A 252 18.48 4.53 2.30
N PHE A 253 18.37 5.82 2.60
CA PHE A 253 19.06 6.44 3.72
C PHE A 253 18.64 5.84 5.07
N VAL A 254 17.34 5.61 5.32
CA VAL A 254 16.84 4.88 6.50
C VAL A 254 17.51 3.51 6.59
N PHE A 255 17.49 2.75 5.50
CA PHE A 255 18.08 1.41 5.45
C PHE A 255 19.57 1.43 5.81
N LEU A 256 20.34 2.35 5.24
CA LEU A 256 21.76 2.49 5.53
C LEU A 256 22.03 2.85 6.99
N LEU A 257 21.24 3.74 7.59
CA LEU A 257 21.35 4.08 9.00
C LEU A 257 21.05 2.88 9.91
N GLN A 258 19.98 2.13 9.60
CA GLN A 258 19.57 0.98 10.42
C GLN A 258 20.52 -0.21 10.32
N THR A 259 21.22 -0.37 9.20
CA THR A 259 22.09 -1.54 8.94
C THR A 259 23.57 -1.25 9.15
N LYS A 260 23.94 0.00 9.48
CA LYS A 260 25.33 0.41 9.68
C LYS A 260 26.01 -0.46 10.74
N GLY A 261 27.11 -1.12 10.35
CA GLY A 261 27.96 -1.91 11.25
C GLY A 261 27.40 -3.27 11.65
N ARG A 262 26.29 -3.73 11.05
CA ARG A 262 25.71 -5.07 11.30
C ARG A 262 25.35 -5.80 10.02
N LYS A 263 25.16 -7.12 10.10
CA LYS A 263 24.58 -7.92 9.00
C LYS A 263 23.09 -7.63 8.87
N THR A 264 22.57 -7.70 7.65
CA THR A 264 21.15 -7.54 7.38
C THR A 264 20.38 -8.76 7.85
N GLU A 265 19.20 -8.51 8.41
CA GLU A 265 18.21 -9.51 8.79
C GLU A 265 17.08 -9.56 7.75
N PHE A 266 16.17 -10.53 7.89
CA PHE A 266 15.04 -10.69 6.99
C PHE A 266 14.23 -9.39 6.79
N ASN A 267 13.93 -8.67 7.87
CA ASN A 267 13.16 -7.43 7.79
C ASN A 267 13.89 -6.35 6.98
N ASP A 268 15.22 -6.24 7.13
CA ASP A 268 16.01 -5.29 6.35
C ASP A 268 15.98 -5.66 4.85
N ASN A 269 16.10 -6.95 4.55
CA ASN A 269 16.09 -7.45 3.18
C ASN A 269 14.71 -7.29 2.52
N LEU A 270 13.63 -7.55 3.25
CA LEU A 270 12.26 -7.33 2.76
C LEU A 270 11.97 -5.85 2.54
N PHE A 271 12.38 -4.98 3.46
CA PHE A 271 12.27 -3.52 3.30
C PHE A 271 13.06 -3.04 2.09
N LEU A 272 14.30 -3.47 1.94
CA LEU A 272 15.07 -3.08 0.77
C LEU A 272 14.43 -3.60 -0.52
N PHE A 273 14.03 -4.87 -0.57
CA PHE A 273 13.34 -5.42 -1.73
C PHE A 273 12.10 -4.61 -2.09
N SER A 274 11.37 -4.14 -1.08
CA SER A 274 10.21 -3.29 -1.30
C SER A 274 10.57 -1.91 -1.88
N VAL A 275 11.67 -1.30 -1.42
CA VAL A 275 12.23 -0.07 -2.00
C VAL A 275 12.65 -0.29 -3.45
N LEU A 276 13.40 -1.37 -3.72
CA LEU A 276 13.85 -1.72 -5.08
C LEU A 276 12.67 -2.00 -6.03
N SER A 277 11.63 -2.68 -5.53
CA SER A 277 10.41 -2.91 -6.29
C SER A 277 9.71 -1.58 -6.59
N THR A 278 9.69 -0.65 -5.63
CA THR A 278 9.12 0.71 -5.83
C THR A 278 9.88 1.46 -6.91
N MET A 279 11.21 1.37 -6.91
CA MET A 279 12.06 1.94 -7.97
C MET A 279 11.69 1.38 -9.34
N LEU A 280 11.50 0.05 -9.43
CA LEU A 280 11.08 -0.61 -10.66
C LEU A 280 9.70 -0.18 -11.13
N SER A 281 8.76 0.11 -10.22
CA SER A 281 7.44 0.60 -10.61
C SER A 281 7.40 2.04 -11.06
N THR A 282 8.41 2.85 -10.76
CA THR A 282 8.34 4.30 -11.03
C THR A 282 8.14 4.62 -12.52
N SER A 283 8.67 3.77 -13.40
CA SER A 283 8.57 3.88 -14.86
C SER A 283 7.43 3.05 -15.49
N LEU A 284 6.73 2.24 -14.70
CA LEU A 284 5.69 1.33 -15.20
C LEU A 284 4.31 2.00 -15.21
N ASN A 285 3.43 1.52 -16.09
CA ASN A 285 2.01 1.89 -16.09
C ASN A 285 1.42 1.69 -14.67
N SER A 286 0.55 2.62 -14.26
CA SER A 286 -0.09 2.64 -12.95
C SER A 286 -0.69 1.29 -12.52
N ASN A 287 -1.19 0.47 -13.44
CA ASN A 287 -1.77 -0.84 -13.12
C ASN A 287 -0.71 -1.91 -12.80
N VAL A 288 0.38 -1.94 -13.56
CA VAL A 288 1.51 -2.86 -13.32
C VAL A 288 2.29 -2.41 -12.07
N GLY A 289 2.47 -1.11 -11.90
CA GLY A 289 3.12 -0.54 -10.71
C GLY A 289 2.42 -0.89 -9.40
N ARG A 290 1.09 -1.06 -9.39
CA ARG A 290 0.31 -1.45 -8.20
C ARG A 290 0.69 -2.83 -7.64
N VAL A 291 1.24 -3.74 -8.44
CA VAL A 291 1.71 -5.05 -7.96
C VAL A 291 2.77 -4.90 -6.86
N VAL A 292 3.56 -3.83 -6.93
CA VAL A 292 4.61 -3.53 -5.95
C VAL A 292 4.06 -3.27 -4.55
N PHE A 293 2.78 -2.87 -4.41
CA PHE A 293 2.16 -2.61 -3.11
C PHE A 293 2.18 -3.82 -2.17
N ILE A 294 2.18 -5.03 -2.74
CA ILE A 294 2.32 -6.29 -1.99
C ILE A 294 3.62 -6.31 -1.18
N PHE A 295 4.70 -5.74 -1.72
CA PHE A 295 5.99 -5.68 -1.03
C PHE A 295 6.15 -4.36 -0.28
N SER A 296 5.79 -3.22 -0.88
CA SER A 296 5.99 -1.89 -0.29
C SER A 296 5.16 -1.65 0.95
N ILE A 297 4.05 -2.36 1.17
CA ILE A 297 3.29 -2.24 2.42
C ILE A 297 4.13 -2.55 3.67
N PHE A 298 5.17 -3.40 3.55
CA PHE A 298 6.08 -3.69 4.66
C PHE A 298 6.82 -2.43 5.16
N GLN A 299 6.98 -1.41 4.31
CA GLN A 299 7.56 -0.12 4.69
C GLN A 299 6.79 0.53 5.85
N VAL A 300 5.48 0.28 5.96
CA VAL A 300 4.65 0.79 7.07
C VAL A 300 5.21 0.34 8.42
N LEU A 301 5.51 -0.95 8.58
CA LEU A 301 6.05 -1.48 9.85
C LEU A 301 7.51 -1.08 10.05
N TYR A 302 8.32 -1.16 9.00
CA TYR A 302 9.76 -0.89 9.10
C TYR A 302 10.06 0.59 9.42
N LEU A 303 9.36 1.53 8.79
CA LEU A 303 9.49 2.96 9.08
C LEU A 303 8.88 3.31 10.44
N SER A 304 7.79 2.66 10.84
CA SER A 304 7.21 2.87 12.18
C SER A 304 8.19 2.47 13.29
N ASP A 305 8.84 1.32 13.16
CA ASP A 305 9.89 0.87 14.09
C ASP A 305 11.09 1.83 14.09
N PHE A 306 11.48 2.33 12.92
CA PHE A 306 12.54 3.35 12.81
C PHE A 306 12.21 4.62 13.58
N PHE A 307 11.00 5.16 13.42
CA PHE A 307 10.57 6.40 14.07
C PHE A 307 10.41 6.26 15.59
N GLU A 308 10.18 5.06 16.08
CA GLU A 308 10.05 4.79 17.51
C GLU A 308 11.41 4.83 18.24
N LYS A 309 12.51 4.54 17.53
CA LYS A 309 13.86 4.49 18.12
C LYS A 309 14.32 5.88 18.59
N LYS A 310 14.61 6.01 19.89
CA LYS A 310 14.97 7.28 20.53
C LYS A 310 16.30 7.87 20.05
N ASP A 311 17.24 7.01 19.67
CA ASP A 311 18.63 7.34 19.38
C ASP A 311 18.87 7.91 17.97
N VAL A 312 17.80 8.15 17.21
CA VAL A 312 17.92 8.83 15.92
C VAL A 312 18.35 10.29 16.14
N PHE A 313 19.46 10.68 15.50
CA PHE A 313 20.05 12.02 15.61
C PHE A 313 19.03 13.14 15.32
N PRO A 314 19.11 14.31 15.98
CA PRO A 314 18.18 15.42 15.76
C PRO A 314 18.06 15.85 14.29
N THR A 315 19.18 15.91 13.57
CA THR A 315 19.22 16.24 12.13
C THR A 315 18.47 15.22 11.29
N VAL A 316 18.57 13.94 11.65
CA VAL A 316 17.87 12.86 10.95
C VAL A 316 16.36 13.00 11.18
N LYS A 317 15.92 13.29 12.42
CA LYS A 317 14.52 13.59 12.72
C LYS A 317 13.98 14.78 11.91
N LEU A 318 14.78 15.83 11.74
CA LEU A 318 14.41 16.98 10.91
C LEU A 318 14.22 16.61 9.43
N ILE A 319 15.15 15.85 8.84
CA ILE A 319 15.02 15.35 7.46
C ILE A 319 13.72 14.57 7.28
N PHE A 320 13.35 13.75 8.27
CA PHE A 320 12.10 13.00 8.23
C PHE A 320 10.86 13.88 8.38
N VAL A 321 10.88 14.89 9.23
CA VAL A 321 9.77 15.86 9.31
C VAL A 321 9.63 16.59 7.96
N CYS A 322 10.73 17.01 7.35
CA CYS A 322 10.70 17.59 5.99
C CYS A 322 10.13 16.62 4.96
N TRP A 323 10.51 15.34 5.01
CA TRP A 323 10.00 14.30 4.12
C TRP A 323 8.49 14.09 4.27
N ILE A 324 8.00 14.06 5.51
CA ILE A 324 6.57 13.96 5.83
C ILE A 324 5.82 15.16 5.26
N VAL A 325 6.30 16.37 5.54
CA VAL A 325 5.66 17.61 5.06
C VAL A 325 5.65 17.65 3.53
N PHE A 326 6.76 17.21 2.91
CA PHE A 326 6.87 17.11 1.46
C PHE A 326 5.86 16.13 0.86
N ASN A 327 5.72 14.91 1.40
CA ASN A 327 4.74 13.93 0.91
C ASN A 327 3.30 14.40 1.15
N ALA A 328 3.01 14.94 2.33
CA ALA A 328 1.70 15.50 2.62
C ALA A 328 1.34 16.62 1.63
N PHE A 329 2.29 17.52 1.34
CA PHE A 329 2.11 18.57 0.34
C PHE A 329 1.90 18.00 -1.07
N PHE A 330 2.68 17.00 -1.47
CA PHE A 330 2.56 16.37 -2.79
C PHE A 330 1.23 15.65 -2.96
N ASP A 331 0.77 14.91 -1.97
CA ASP A 331 -0.53 14.25 -1.99
C ASP A 331 -1.66 15.27 -2.09
N LEU A 332 -1.58 16.36 -1.32
CA LEU A 332 -2.53 17.47 -1.39
C LEU A 332 -2.52 18.16 -2.75
N TYR A 333 -1.33 18.36 -3.35
CA TYR A 333 -1.17 18.93 -4.67
C TYR A 333 -1.82 18.05 -5.74
N ASN A 334 -1.54 16.75 -5.73
CA ASN A 334 -2.15 15.80 -6.67
C ASN A 334 -3.68 15.77 -6.49
N ALA A 335 -4.13 15.69 -5.24
CA ALA A 335 -5.55 15.75 -4.91
C ALA A 335 -6.21 17.03 -5.47
N SER A 336 -5.53 18.18 -5.37
CA SER A 336 -6.03 19.47 -5.87
C SER A 336 -6.11 19.56 -7.40
N ASN A 337 -5.27 18.79 -8.10
CA ASN A 337 -5.29 18.68 -9.56
C ASN A 337 -6.26 17.58 -10.06
N GLY A 338 -7.06 16.99 -9.18
CA GLY A 338 -8.03 15.96 -9.53
C GLY A 338 -7.46 14.55 -9.68
N TYR A 339 -6.18 14.30 -9.34
CA TYR A 339 -5.63 12.95 -9.43
C TYR A 339 -6.33 12.01 -8.45
N GLY A 340 -6.86 10.90 -8.98
CA GLY A 340 -7.53 9.87 -8.20
C GLY A 340 -8.91 10.26 -7.68
N ASP A 341 -9.52 11.34 -8.18
CA ASP A 341 -10.87 11.79 -7.86
C ASP A 341 -11.16 11.90 -6.35
N ILE A 342 -10.15 12.28 -5.55
CA ILE A 342 -10.27 12.36 -4.08
C ILE A 342 -10.72 13.74 -3.59
N VAL A 343 -10.81 14.73 -4.47
CA VAL A 343 -11.28 16.11 -4.18
C VAL A 343 -12.34 16.52 -5.22
N PRO A 344 -13.50 17.06 -4.79
CA PRO A 344 -13.90 17.33 -3.41
C PRO A 344 -14.16 16.04 -2.63
N TYR A 345 -13.74 16.03 -1.35
CA TYR A 345 -14.06 14.93 -0.46
C TYR A 345 -15.47 15.15 0.10
N ILE A 346 -16.35 14.18 -0.13
CA ILE A 346 -17.71 14.17 0.38
C ILE A 346 -17.91 12.93 1.27
N ILE A 347 -18.67 13.10 2.35
CA ILE A 347 -19.11 12.01 3.21
C ILE A 347 -20.52 11.64 2.80
N ASP A 348 -20.80 10.34 2.73
CA ASP A 348 -22.13 9.88 2.38
C ASP A 348 -22.55 8.69 3.26
N PHE A 349 -23.70 8.84 3.91
CA PHE A 349 -24.32 7.86 4.81
C PHE A 349 -25.51 7.15 4.18
N ASN A 350 -25.77 7.35 2.89
CA ASN A 350 -26.85 6.68 2.20
C ASN A 350 -26.49 5.23 1.88
N PHE A 351 -26.83 4.30 2.78
CA PHE A 351 -26.70 2.84 2.57
C PHE A 351 -28.01 2.17 2.16
N LYS A 352 -29.02 2.97 1.78
CA LYS A 352 -30.31 2.46 1.33
C LYS A 352 -30.22 1.81 -0.04
#